data_AF-I0WF50-F1
#
_entry.id   AF-I0WF50-F1
#
_cell.length_a   1.000
_cell.length_b   1.000
_cell.length_c   1.000
_cell.angle_alpha   90.00
_cell.angle_beta   90.00
_cell.angle_gamma   90.00
#
_symmetry.space_group_name_H-M   'P 1'
#
loop_
_entity.id
_entity.type
_entity.pdbx_description
1 polymer ?
#
loop_
_entity_poly.entity_id
_entity_poly.type
_entity_poly.pdbx_seq_one_letter_code
_entity_poly.pdbx_strand_id
1 'polypeptide(L)'
;MTSGADTEKRQEAVADLAAVLTSRLPDADIDGLTEQIGDVHLTTPQARAVLDHLRAHPGGLTSGSSDGPAGLERLLAALAERYPQVHRMRCANCGDVRALPYRRDEAKICGRCYGRTHLIGCARCGRQGHPAVRDPGGGTVCIRCTRTDPARHESCARCGKTTPVAYRIDGAPFCQSCGPR
;
A
#
# COMPACT_ATOMS: atom_id res chain seq x y z
N MET A 1 17.00 -28.66 -10.88
CA MET A 1 16.66 -28.60 -12.32
C MET A 1 15.44 -27.72 -12.63
N THR A 2 14.74 -27.19 -11.62
CA THR A 2 13.57 -26.29 -11.80
C THR A 2 13.90 -24.82 -12.05
N SER A 3 15.12 -24.37 -11.70
CA SER A 3 15.51 -22.95 -11.76
C SER A 3 15.67 -22.40 -13.19
N GLY A 4 16.19 -23.22 -14.12
CA GLY A 4 16.41 -22.80 -15.52
C GLY A 4 15.10 -22.60 -16.29
N ALA A 5 14.19 -23.58 -16.19
CA ALA A 5 12.89 -23.52 -16.86
C ALA A 5 11.98 -22.40 -16.34
N ASP A 6 12.09 -22.04 -15.06
CA ASP A 6 11.33 -20.90 -14.51
C ASP A 6 11.93 -19.55 -14.94
N THR A 7 13.26 -19.49 -15.09
CA THR A 7 13.96 -18.30 -15.62
C THR A 7 13.59 -18.03 -17.07
N GLU A 8 13.58 -19.06 -17.92
CA GLU A 8 13.23 -18.96 -19.34
C GLU A 8 11.76 -18.55 -19.53
N LYS A 9 10.83 -19.16 -18.81
CA LYS A 9 9.40 -18.78 -18.83
C LYS A 9 9.17 -17.35 -18.35
N ARG A 10 9.97 -16.88 -17.38
CA ARG A 10 9.93 -15.50 -16.91
C ARG A 10 10.42 -14.55 -18.01
N GLN A 11 11.52 -14.87 -18.68
CA GLN A 11 12.04 -14.08 -19.80
C GLN A 11 11.02 -13.98 -20.95
N GLU A 12 10.37 -15.08 -21.31
CA GLU A 12 9.29 -15.11 -22.32
C GLU A 12 8.12 -14.19 -21.91
N ALA A 13 7.65 -14.28 -20.67
CA ALA A 13 6.56 -13.43 -20.19
C ALA A 13 6.94 -11.93 -20.14
N VAL A 14 8.20 -11.62 -19.87
CA VAL A 14 8.72 -10.24 -19.93
C VAL A 14 8.77 -9.73 -21.36
N ALA A 15 9.25 -10.55 -22.31
CA ALA A 15 9.29 -10.21 -23.73
C ALA A 15 7.89 -9.94 -24.30
N ASP A 16 6.91 -10.78 -23.94
CA ASP A 16 5.51 -10.60 -24.33
C ASP A 16 4.92 -9.28 -23.78
N LEU A 17 5.23 -8.93 -22.53
CA LEU A 17 4.83 -7.66 -21.94
C LEU A 17 5.48 -6.48 -22.67
N ALA A 18 6.78 -6.55 -22.95
CA ALA A 18 7.49 -5.52 -23.68
C ALA A 18 6.86 -5.29 -25.06
N ALA A 19 6.57 -6.36 -25.81
CA ALA A 19 5.91 -6.26 -27.11
C ALA A 19 4.53 -5.59 -27.04
N VAL A 20 3.70 -5.93 -26.04
CA VAL A 20 2.41 -5.26 -25.83
C VAL A 20 2.59 -3.79 -25.47
N LEU A 21 3.57 -3.45 -24.64
CA LEU A 21 3.83 -2.08 -24.21
C LEU A 21 4.37 -1.20 -25.35
N THR A 22 5.28 -1.70 -26.18
CA THR A 22 5.79 -0.97 -27.36
C THR A 22 4.66 -0.57 -28.31
N SER A 23 3.66 -1.43 -28.50
CA SER A 23 2.49 -1.08 -29.34
C SER A 23 1.63 0.06 -28.79
N ARG A 24 1.74 0.36 -27.48
CA ARG A 24 0.93 1.37 -26.77
C ARG A 24 1.72 2.59 -26.34
N LEU A 25 3.05 2.49 -26.36
CA LEU A 25 3.99 3.54 -26.00
C LEU A 25 4.91 3.76 -27.21
N PRO A 26 4.48 4.57 -28.20
CA PRO A 26 5.21 4.72 -29.46
C PRO A 26 6.62 5.32 -29.30
N ASP A 27 6.85 6.06 -28.21
CA ASP A 27 8.15 6.65 -27.89
C ASP A 27 9.06 5.70 -27.08
N ALA A 28 8.58 4.49 -26.75
CA ALA A 28 9.31 3.53 -25.94
C ALA A 28 10.09 2.53 -26.80
N ASP A 29 11.36 2.35 -26.46
CA ASP A 29 12.20 1.31 -27.01
C ASP A 29 11.96 -0.04 -26.31
N ILE A 30 11.98 -1.14 -27.06
CA ILE A 30 11.66 -2.47 -26.56
C ILE A 30 12.71 -3.00 -25.58
N ASP A 31 14.00 -2.68 -25.79
CA ASP A 31 15.08 -3.10 -24.90
C ASP A 31 14.97 -2.36 -23.56
N GLY A 32 14.75 -1.04 -23.61
CA GLY A 32 14.50 -0.23 -22.42
C GLY A 32 13.25 -0.65 -21.63
N LEU A 33 12.18 -1.07 -22.31
CA LEU A 33 11.00 -1.64 -21.65
C LEU A 33 11.30 -2.99 -21.01
N THR A 34 12.03 -3.87 -21.70
CA THR A 34 12.41 -5.20 -21.20
C THR A 34 13.23 -5.10 -19.91
N GLU A 35 14.23 -4.21 -19.90
CA GLU A 35 15.05 -3.92 -18.71
C GLU A 35 14.16 -3.42 -17.55
N GLN A 36 13.34 -2.41 -17.80
CA GLN A 36 12.49 -1.80 -16.79
C GLN A 36 11.45 -2.79 -16.22
N ILE A 37 10.87 -3.67 -17.04
CA ILE A 37 9.97 -4.74 -16.56
C ILE A 37 10.76 -5.77 -15.73
N GLY A 38 11.99 -6.07 -16.13
CA GLY A 38 12.91 -6.96 -15.39
C GLY A 38 13.17 -6.49 -13.97
N ASP A 39 13.41 -5.18 -13.79
CA ASP A 39 13.63 -4.52 -12.49
C ASP A 39 12.40 -4.52 -11.59
N VAL A 40 11.21 -4.58 -12.19
CA VAL A 40 9.98 -4.76 -11.42
C VAL A 40 9.97 -6.13 -10.75
N HIS A 41 10.73 -7.14 -11.17
CA HIS A 41 10.81 -8.46 -10.54
C HIS A 41 9.43 -9.11 -10.33
N LEU A 42 8.64 -9.22 -11.41
CA LEU A 42 7.40 -9.98 -11.41
C LEU A 42 7.70 -11.49 -11.44
N THR A 43 6.93 -12.27 -10.69
CA THR A 43 6.94 -13.73 -10.87
C THR A 43 6.26 -14.10 -12.19
N THR A 44 6.57 -15.28 -12.75
CA THR A 44 5.96 -15.75 -14.01
C THR A 44 4.41 -15.68 -13.99
N PRO A 45 3.70 -16.12 -12.92
CA PRO A 45 2.25 -15.96 -12.84
C PRO A 45 1.78 -14.50 -12.79
N GLN A 46 2.54 -13.61 -12.12
CA GLN A 46 2.21 -12.18 -12.07
C GLN A 46 2.37 -11.54 -13.45
N ALA A 47 3.46 -11.81 -14.16
CA ALA A 47 3.71 -11.28 -15.49
C ALA A 47 2.60 -11.69 -16.48
N ARG A 48 2.21 -12.97 -16.47
CA ARG A 48 1.10 -13.48 -17.29
C ARG A 48 -0.24 -12.81 -16.95
N ALA A 49 -0.59 -12.72 -15.67
CA ALA A 49 -1.82 -12.05 -15.27
C ALA A 49 -1.86 -10.57 -15.70
N VAL A 50 -0.73 -9.87 -15.61
CA VAL A 50 -0.59 -8.48 -16.09
C VAL A 50 -0.77 -8.41 -17.60
N LEU A 51 -0.13 -9.30 -18.35
CA LEU A 51 -0.24 -9.38 -19.81
C LEU A 51 -1.70 -9.59 -20.25
N ASP A 52 -2.38 -10.57 -19.67
CA ASP A 52 -3.79 -10.87 -19.96
C ASP A 52 -4.68 -9.67 -19.64
N HIS A 53 -4.45 -9.02 -18.49
CA HIS A 53 -5.20 -7.82 -18.12
C HIS A 53 -4.97 -6.67 -19.11
N LEU A 54 -3.72 -6.38 -19.51
CA LEU A 54 -3.43 -5.32 -20.47
C LEU A 54 -4.06 -5.63 -21.82
N ARG A 55 -4.02 -6.88 -22.30
CA ARG A 55 -4.69 -7.30 -23.54
C ARG A 55 -6.20 -7.05 -23.49
N ALA A 56 -6.85 -7.40 -22.39
CA ALA A 56 -8.29 -7.19 -22.19
C ALA A 56 -8.68 -5.71 -22.00
N HIS A 57 -7.75 -4.86 -21.54
CA HIS A 57 -8.03 -3.46 -21.20
C HIS A 57 -7.10 -2.50 -21.97
N PRO A 58 -7.52 -1.99 -23.15
CA PRO A 58 -6.72 -1.05 -23.95
C PRO A 58 -6.30 0.22 -23.19
N GLY A 59 -7.18 0.74 -22.32
CA GLY A 59 -6.91 1.89 -21.45
C GLY A 59 -6.15 1.56 -20.15
N GLY A 60 -5.64 0.34 -19.97
CA GLY A 60 -5.00 -0.11 -18.73
C GLY A 60 -3.77 0.70 -18.30
N LEU A 61 -3.08 1.35 -19.25
CA LEU A 61 -1.92 2.20 -18.97
C LEU A 61 -2.29 3.64 -18.60
N THR A 62 -3.44 4.14 -19.06
CA THR A 62 -3.79 5.58 -19.03
C THR A 62 -5.03 5.87 -18.18
N SER A 63 -5.86 4.88 -17.88
CA SER A 63 -7.10 5.08 -17.11
C SER A 63 -6.85 5.43 -15.64
N GLY A 64 -5.69 5.05 -15.08
CA GLY A 64 -5.41 5.08 -13.65
C GLY A 64 -6.41 4.28 -12.81
N SER A 65 -7.05 3.28 -13.43
CA SER A 65 -7.99 2.38 -12.75
C SER A 65 -7.33 1.71 -11.54
N SER A 66 -8.14 1.48 -10.51
CA SER A 66 -7.78 0.67 -9.34
C SER A 66 -7.93 -0.84 -9.57
N ASP A 67 -8.48 -1.23 -10.72
CA ASP A 67 -8.69 -2.64 -11.08
C ASP A 67 -7.44 -3.25 -11.70
N GLY A 68 -7.21 -4.53 -11.43
CA GLY A 68 -6.15 -5.31 -12.05
C GLY A 68 -5.36 -6.21 -11.09
N PRO A 69 -4.47 -7.04 -11.67
CA PRO A 69 -3.67 -8.00 -10.92
C PRO A 69 -2.64 -7.32 -10.02
N ALA A 70 -2.12 -8.06 -9.03
CA ALA A 70 -1.19 -7.52 -8.04
C ALA A 70 0.08 -6.90 -8.67
N GLY A 71 0.61 -7.51 -9.74
CA GLY A 71 1.80 -7.03 -10.44
C GLY A 71 1.62 -5.71 -11.21
N LEU A 72 0.38 -5.36 -11.58
CA LEU A 72 0.11 -4.20 -12.43
C LEU A 72 0.45 -2.88 -11.73
N GLU A 73 0.20 -2.77 -10.43
CA GLU A 73 0.48 -1.55 -9.66
C GLU A 73 1.97 -1.18 -9.66
N ARG A 74 2.83 -2.19 -9.48
CA ARG A 74 4.29 -2.02 -9.51
C ARG A 74 4.78 -1.66 -10.92
N LEU A 75 4.25 -2.35 -11.94
CA LEU A 75 4.59 -2.07 -13.33
C LEU A 75 4.21 -0.64 -13.73
N LEU A 76 2.97 -0.22 -13.45
CA LEU A 76 2.51 1.14 -13.74
C LEU A 76 3.29 2.20 -12.95
N ALA A 77 3.67 1.90 -11.71
CA ALA A 77 4.50 2.81 -10.93
C ALA A 77 5.88 3.00 -11.56
N ALA A 78 6.55 1.92 -11.96
CA ALA A 78 7.85 1.99 -12.62
C ALA A 78 7.76 2.73 -13.96
N LEU A 79 6.83 2.34 -14.82
CA LEU A 79 6.66 2.94 -16.15
C LEU A 79 6.36 4.45 -16.08
N ALA A 80 5.54 4.89 -15.11
CA ALA A 80 5.17 6.30 -14.95
C ALA A 80 6.37 7.21 -14.60
N GLU A 81 7.51 6.65 -14.18
CA GLU A 81 8.74 7.44 -13.94
C GLU A 81 9.38 7.93 -15.24
N ARG A 82 9.16 7.20 -16.35
CA ARG A 82 9.77 7.49 -17.66
C ARG A 82 8.76 7.88 -18.74
N TYR A 83 7.51 7.43 -18.61
CA TYR A 83 6.46 7.62 -19.61
C TYR A 83 5.30 8.42 -19.01
N PRO A 84 5.23 9.75 -19.24
CA PRO A 84 4.21 10.63 -18.64
C PRO A 84 2.76 10.25 -18.96
N GLN A 85 2.53 9.58 -20.08
CA GLN A 85 1.22 9.06 -20.48
C GLN A 85 0.76 7.87 -19.63
N VAL A 86 1.67 7.19 -18.92
CA VAL A 86 1.34 6.07 -18.05
C VAL A 86 0.88 6.60 -16.69
N HIS A 87 -0.35 6.27 -16.34
CA HIS A 87 -0.97 6.70 -15.09
C HIS A 87 -0.88 5.59 -14.04
N ARG A 88 -0.33 5.95 -12.88
CA ARG A 88 -0.36 5.11 -11.69
C ARG A 88 -1.81 4.83 -11.27
N MET A 89 -2.03 3.66 -10.67
CA MET A 89 -3.34 3.30 -10.11
C MET A 89 -3.76 4.35 -9.07
N ARG A 90 -5.04 4.75 -9.14
CA ARG A 90 -5.68 5.66 -8.18
C ARG A 90 -6.55 4.87 -7.23
N CYS A 91 -6.69 5.33 -6.00
CA CYS A 91 -7.62 4.73 -5.04
C CYS A 91 -9.05 4.77 -5.59
N ALA A 92 -9.74 3.62 -5.67
CA ALA A 92 -11.10 3.54 -6.19
C ALA A 92 -12.10 4.47 -5.47
N ASN A 93 -11.85 4.75 -4.19
CA ASN A 93 -12.75 5.51 -3.35
C ASN A 93 -12.42 7.01 -3.29
N CYS A 94 -11.14 7.40 -3.36
CA CYS A 94 -10.75 8.81 -3.17
C CYS A 94 -9.95 9.41 -4.33
N GLY A 95 -9.64 8.64 -5.38
CA GLY A 95 -8.92 9.12 -6.56
C GLY A 95 -7.42 9.41 -6.35
N ASP A 96 -6.93 9.41 -5.12
CA ASP A 96 -5.53 9.71 -4.83
C ASP A 96 -4.58 8.62 -5.35
N VAL A 97 -3.44 9.04 -5.91
CA VAL A 97 -2.31 8.17 -6.26
C VAL A 97 -1.47 7.90 -4.99
N ARG A 98 -1.55 6.67 -4.48
CA ARG A 98 -0.77 6.18 -3.32
C ARG A 98 -0.80 4.66 -3.28
N ALA A 99 -0.09 4.04 -2.35
CA ALA A 99 -0.16 2.59 -2.14
C ALA A 99 -1.61 2.13 -1.92
N LEU A 100 -2.04 1.10 -2.65
CA LEU A 100 -3.39 0.54 -2.60
C LEU A 100 -3.39 -0.91 -2.07
N PRO A 101 -3.02 -1.14 -0.80
CA PRO A 101 -2.81 -2.50 -0.29
C PRO A 101 -4.11 -3.28 0.02
N TYR A 102 -5.28 -2.62 -0.03
CA TYR A 102 -6.56 -3.23 0.32
C TYR A 102 -7.46 -3.36 -0.91
N ARG A 103 -8.36 -4.35 -0.89
CA ARG A 103 -9.43 -4.50 -1.88
C ARG A 103 -10.81 -4.30 -1.25
N ARG A 104 -11.73 -3.73 -2.02
CA ARG A 104 -13.15 -3.60 -1.71
C ARG A 104 -13.93 -3.71 -3.02
N ASP A 105 -14.86 -4.67 -3.08
CA ASP A 105 -15.71 -4.91 -4.25
C ASP A 105 -14.88 -5.02 -5.55
N GLU A 106 -13.85 -5.88 -5.53
CA GLU A 106 -12.83 -6.09 -6.59
C GLU A 106 -11.89 -4.91 -6.88
N ALA A 107 -12.18 -3.70 -6.39
CA ALA A 107 -11.36 -2.52 -6.62
C ALA A 107 -10.30 -2.31 -5.52
N LYS A 108 -9.10 -1.87 -5.90
CA LYS A 108 -8.05 -1.50 -4.93
C LYS A 108 -8.30 -0.14 -4.28
N ILE A 109 -8.15 -0.07 -2.96
CA ILE A 109 -8.30 1.16 -2.17
C ILE A 109 -7.09 1.40 -1.27
N CYS A 110 -6.85 2.67 -0.94
CA CYS A 110 -5.79 3.04 -0.03
C CYS A 110 -6.14 2.75 1.43
N GLY A 111 -5.12 2.63 2.29
CA GLY A 111 -5.30 2.38 3.72
C GLY A 111 -6.12 3.42 4.47
N ARG A 112 -6.10 4.68 4.01
CA ARG A 112 -6.99 5.73 4.56
C ARG A 112 -8.46 5.40 4.29
N CYS A 113 -8.79 5.01 3.06
CA CYS A 113 -10.16 4.68 2.68
C CYS A 113 -10.62 3.39 3.37
N TYR A 114 -9.77 2.38 3.42
CA TYR A 114 -10.03 1.15 4.17
C TYR A 114 -10.25 1.42 5.67
N GLY A 115 -9.43 2.27 6.29
CA GLY A 115 -9.60 2.63 7.69
C GLY A 115 -10.93 3.32 7.97
N ARG A 116 -11.48 4.07 7.02
CA ARG A 116 -12.80 4.71 7.15
C ARG A 116 -13.96 3.72 7.15
N THR A 117 -13.79 2.51 6.62
CA THR A 117 -14.84 1.47 6.67
C THR A 117 -14.89 0.75 8.02
N HIS A 118 -13.90 0.97 8.90
CA HIS A 118 -13.76 0.31 10.20
C HIS A 118 -13.93 1.28 11.38
N LEU A 119 -14.58 2.42 11.15
CA LEU A 119 -14.85 3.38 12.22
C LEU A 119 -15.92 2.83 13.17
N ILE A 120 -15.69 3.03 14.47
CA ILE A 120 -16.62 2.65 15.53
C ILE A 120 -17.18 3.90 16.22
N GLY A 121 -18.36 3.77 16.83
CA GLY A 121 -18.85 4.76 17.79
C GLY A 121 -18.02 4.69 19.07
N CYS A 122 -17.30 5.75 19.40
CA CYS A 122 -16.44 5.77 20.58
C CYS A 122 -17.27 5.79 21.87
N ALA A 123 -17.04 4.83 22.77
CA ALA A 123 -17.72 4.75 24.06
C ALA A 123 -17.48 5.97 24.97
N ARG A 124 -16.35 6.69 24.80
CA ARG A 124 -16.00 7.88 25.60
C ARG A 124 -16.52 9.19 25.04
N CYS A 125 -16.31 9.45 23.74
CA CYS A 125 -16.64 10.76 23.14
C CYS A 125 -17.87 10.73 22.23
N GLY A 126 -18.48 9.57 22.01
CA GLY A 126 -19.64 9.38 21.12
C GLY A 126 -19.36 9.54 19.63
N ARG A 127 -18.20 10.09 19.23
CA ARG A 127 -17.86 10.33 17.83
C ARG A 127 -17.35 9.07 17.13
N GLN A 128 -17.53 9.01 15.82
CA GLN A 128 -16.88 7.99 14.99
C GLN A 128 -15.36 8.16 15.02
N GLY A 129 -14.65 7.04 15.16
CA GLY A 129 -13.18 7.04 15.16
C GLY A 129 -12.60 5.64 15.00
N HIS A 130 -11.29 5.57 14.76
CA HIS A 130 -10.59 4.28 14.69
C HIS A 130 -10.56 3.61 16.07
N PRO A 131 -10.92 2.31 16.17
CA PRO A 131 -10.83 1.57 17.41
C PRO A 131 -9.38 1.53 17.91
N ALA A 132 -9.18 1.62 19.22
CA ALA A 132 -7.85 1.52 19.81
C ALA A 132 -7.81 0.56 21.01
N VAL A 133 -8.70 0.75 21.98
CA VAL A 133 -8.77 -0.10 23.19
C VAL A 133 -10.22 -0.33 23.59
N ARG A 134 -10.46 -1.42 24.33
CA ARG A 134 -11.72 -1.63 25.04
C ARG A 134 -11.63 -1.00 26.44
N ASP A 135 -12.70 -0.37 26.89
CA ASP A 135 -12.84 0.08 28.27
C ASP A 135 -13.37 -1.04 29.17
N PRO A 136 -13.32 -0.88 30.51
CA PRO A 136 -13.84 -1.88 31.44
C PRO A 136 -15.35 -2.15 31.32
N GLY A 137 -16.12 -1.22 30.76
CA GLY A 137 -17.55 -1.39 30.49
C GLY A 137 -17.84 -2.16 29.18
N GLY A 138 -16.80 -2.64 28.49
CA GLY A 138 -16.91 -3.37 27.23
C GLY A 138 -17.02 -2.49 25.99
N GLY A 139 -17.08 -1.16 26.16
CA GLY A 139 -17.13 -0.18 25.08
C GLY A 139 -15.79 -0.06 24.35
N THR A 140 -15.81 0.27 23.05
CA THR A 140 -14.57 0.53 22.30
C THR A 140 -14.26 2.02 22.29
N VAL A 141 -13.04 2.38 22.70
CA VAL A 141 -12.53 3.75 22.75
C VAL A 141 -11.68 4.02 21.53
N CYS A 142 -11.90 5.17 20.90
CA CYS A 142 -11.17 5.55 19.69
C CYS A 142 -9.74 6.02 19.98
N ILE A 143 -8.85 5.90 18.98
CA ILE A 143 -7.44 6.28 19.10
C ILE A 143 -7.21 7.71 19.58
N ARG A 144 -8.12 8.64 19.27
CA ARG A 144 -8.02 10.04 19.72
C ARG A 144 -8.19 10.14 21.23
N CYS A 145 -9.28 9.58 21.76
CA CYS A 145 -9.54 9.57 23.20
C CYS A 145 -8.46 8.81 23.97
N THR A 146 -7.97 7.71 23.40
CA THR A 146 -6.88 6.94 23.99
C THR A 146 -5.58 7.73 24.04
N ARG A 147 -5.24 8.50 23.00
CA ARG A 147 -4.00 9.30 22.95
C ARG A 147 -4.00 10.49 23.90
N THR A 148 -5.18 11.04 24.20
CA THR A 148 -5.33 12.18 25.10
C THR A 148 -5.73 11.75 26.52
N ASP A 149 -5.76 10.46 26.82
CA ASP A 149 -6.16 9.93 28.13
C ASP A 149 -5.09 10.27 29.18
N PRO A 150 -5.39 11.15 30.16
CA PRO A 150 -4.42 11.50 31.20
C PRO A 150 -3.97 10.30 32.03
N ALA A 151 -4.80 9.25 32.13
CA ALA A 151 -4.44 8.01 32.84
C ALA A 151 -3.28 7.25 32.18
N ARG A 152 -2.89 7.63 30.96
CA ARG A 152 -1.73 7.06 30.24
C ARG A 152 -0.50 7.94 30.30
N HIS A 153 -0.59 9.09 30.96
CA HIS A 153 0.52 10.01 31.10
C HIS A 153 1.25 9.73 32.41
N GLU A 154 2.56 9.52 32.31
CA GLU A 154 3.44 9.39 33.48
C GLU A 154 4.68 10.26 33.24
N SER A 155 5.37 10.63 34.30
CA SER A 155 6.63 11.36 34.19
C SER A 155 7.71 10.46 33.60
N CYS A 156 8.25 10.84 32.45
CA CYS A 156 9.31 10.07 31.79
C CYS A 156 10.53 9.93 32.71
N ALA A 157 11.01 8.70 32.91
CA ALA A 157 12.16 8.39 33.77
C ALA A 157 13.48 9.07 33.34
N ARG A 158 13.58 9.53 32.08
CA ARG A 158 14.76 10.23 31.56
C ARG A 158 14.63 11.75 31.56
N CYS A 159 13.53 12.29 31.03
CA CYS A 159 13.39 13.74 30.83
C CYS A 159 12.39 14.42 31.77
N GLY A 160 11.70 13.67 32.63
CA GLY A 160 10.77 14.19 33.63
C GLY A 160 9.43 14.70 33.10
N LYS A 161 9.27 14.89 31.78
CA LYS A 161 8.02 15.40 31.19
C LYS A 161 6.87 14.41 31.39
N THR A 162 5.73 14.90 31.88
CA THR A 162 4.47 14.15 31.95
C THR A 162 3.83 14.08 30.57
N THR A 163 3.84 12.89 29.98
CA THR A 163 3.45 12.65 28.58
C THR A 163 3.00 11.19 28.42
N PRO A 164 2.28 10.80 27.36
CA PRO A 164 1.95 9.40 27.15
C PRO A 164 3.16 8.49 27.25
N VAL A 165 3.06 7.43 28.06
CA VAL A 165 4.09 6.40 28.13
C VAL A 165 4.17 5.67 26.80
N ALA A 166 5.34 5.76 26.16
CA ALA A 166 5.63 5.15 24.88
C ALA A 166 6.25 3.77 25.02
N TYR A 167 7.16 3.64 25.99
CA TYR A 167 7.91 2.43 26.27
C TYR A 167 7.97 2.20 27.77
N ARG A 168 8.04 0.94 28.18
CA ARG A 168 8.43 0.54 29.54
C ARG A 168 9.69 -0.30 29.46
N ILE A 169 10.75 0.17 30.12
CA ILE A 169 12.04 -0.52 30.22
C ILE A 169 12.24 -0.78 31.71
N ASP A 170 12.34 -2.06 32.08
CA ASP A 170 12.41 -2.50 33.49
C ASP A 170 11.32 -1.87 34.37
N GLY A 171 10.11 -1.73 33.80
CA GLY A 171 8.96 -1.12 34.45
C GLY A 171 8.94 0.41 34.45
N ALA A 172 10.06 1.09 34.21
CA ALA A 172 10.13 2.55 34.17
C ALA A 172 9.53 3.12 32.88
N PRO A 173 8.73 4.21 32.96
CA PRO A 173 8.07 4.80 31.79
C PRO A 173 9.01 5.72 30.99
N PHE A 174 9.03 5.57 29.67
CA PHE A 174 9.76 6.44 28.76
C PHE A 174 8.84 7.05 27.71
N CYS A 175 9.07 8.32 27.38
CA CYS A 175 8.37 8.99 26.27
C CYS A 175 8.95 8.57 24.92
N GLN A 176 8.21 8.86 23.83
CA GLN A 176 8.64 8.50 22.46
C GLN A 176 10.06 8.99 22.14
N SER A 177 10.41 10.20 22.57
CA SER A 177 11.72 10.81 22.29
C SER A 177 12.88 10.24 23.11
N CYS A 178 12.58 9.65 24.27
CA CYS A 178 13.59 9.13 25.20
C CYS A 178 13.73 7.61 25.16
N GLY A 179 12.86 6.91 24.43
CA GLY A 179 12.90 5.46 24.27
C GLY A 179 14.07 4.96 23.43
N PRO A 180 14.20 3.62 23.29
CA PRO A 180 15.21 3.00 22.46
C PRO A 180 15.02 3.40 20.99
N ARG A 181 16.12 3.61 20.27
CA ARG A 181 16.10 3.82 18.82
C ARG A 181 16.44 2.52 18.11
#